data_AF-A0A933JF98-F1
#
_entry.id   AF-A0A933JF98-F1
#
_cell.length_a   1.000
_cell.length_b   1.000
_cell.length_c   1.000
_cell.angle_alpha   90.00
_cell.angle_beta   90.00
_cell.angle_gamma   90.00
#
_symmetry.space_group_name_H-M   'P 1'
#
loop_
_entity.id
_entity.type
_entity.pdbx_description
1 polymer ?
#
loop_
_entity_poly.entity_id
_entity_poly.type
_entity_poly.pdbx_seq_one_letter_code
_entity_poly.pdbx_strand_id
1 'polypeptide(L)'
;MSVLNVSNDSKNISLRRWRVMEIESLDGVRSRHVWGHDVTNNLGRSSSQIEAFDRETMTATTHSGKIYHLVGLPGNSKLGRAAWGKWCKDNGIASEADVTNDYLNVDQISTVGFEKIISSVAQ
;
A
#
# COMPACT_ATOMS: atom_id res chain seq x y z
N MET A 1 28.20 -8.94 18.72
CA MET A 1 27.40 -7.69 18.81
C MET A 1 26.42 -7.70 17.66
N SER A 2 25.25 -8.31 17.84
CA SER A 2 24.20 -8.37 16.81
C SER A 2 23.36 -7.10 16.94
N VAL A 3 23.45 -6.22 15.94
CA VAL A 3 22.55 -5.07 15.82
C VAL A 3 21.15 -5.62 15.51
N LEU A 4 20.29 -5.60 16.52
CA LEU A 4 18.86 -5.78 16.34
C LEU A 4 18.37 -4.66 15.45
N ASN A 5 17.98 -5.00 14.23
CA ASN A 5 17.30 -4.12 13.30
C ASN A 5 15.90 -3.87 13.87
N VAL A 6 15.79 -2.96 14.85
CA VAL A 6 14.52 -2.57 15.46
C VAL A 6 13.71 -1.89 14.36
N SER A 7 12.80 -2.65 13.76
CA SER A 7 11.80 -2.10 12.86
C SER A 7 10.98 -1.12 13.70
N ASN A 8 11.16 0.17 13.47
CA ASN A 8 10.29 1.18 14.05
C ASN A 8 8.89 0.93 13.47
N ASP A 9 8.06 0.16 14.18
CA ASP A 9 6.70 -0.18 13.75
C ASP A 9 5.78 1.03 13.99
N SER A 10 6.08 2.10 13.26
CA SER A 10 5.30 3.32 13.27
C SER A 10 3.88 3.01 12.84
N LYS A 11 2.91 3.56 13.57
CA LYS A 11 1.50 3.51 13.20
C LYS A 11 1.23 4.19 11.85
N ASN A 12 2.07 5.17 11.49
CA ASN A 12 1.97 5.92 10.24
C ASN A 12 3.12 5.52 9.30
N ILE A 13 2.78 5.10 8.09
CA ILE A 13 3.73 4.62 7.08
C ILE A 13 3.52 5.40 5.78
N SER A 14 4.56 6.02 5.26
CA SER A 14 4.52 6.69 3.95
C SER A 14 4.91 5.71 2.86
N LEU A 15 3.98 5.41 1.96
CA LEU A 15 4.12 4.38 0.93
C LEU A 15 4.02 5.01 -0.46
N ARG A 16 5.09 4.94 -1.24
CA ARG A 16 5.12 5.43 -2.64
C ARG A 16 5.11 4.28 -3.63
N ARG A 17 4.75 4.59 -4.90
CA ARG A 17 4.63 3.59 -5.98
C ARG A 17 3.83 2.39 -5.47
N TRP A 18 2.65 2.72 -4.97
CA TRP A 18 1.77 1.82 -4.27
C TRP A 18 0.78 1.18 -5.25
N ARG A 19 0.22 0.05 -4.84
CA ARG A 19 -0.85 -0.67 -5.55
C ARG A 19 -1.83 -1.23 -4.54
N VAL A 20 -3.10 -1.34 -4.95
CA VAL A 20 -4.12 -2.05 -4.17
C VAL A 20 -4.48 -3.34 -4.89
N MET A 21 -4.36 -4.45 -4.17
CA MET A 21 -4.64 -5.78 -4.66
C MET A 21 -5.84 -6.34 -3.91
N GLU A 22 -6.78 -6.92 -4.64
CA GLU A 22 -7.82 -7.79 -4.10
C GLU A 22 -7.31 -9.23 -4.14
N ILE A 23 -7.50 -9.95 -3.05
CA ILE A 23 -7.22 -11.38 -2.96
C ILE A 23 -8.49 -12.13 -2.61
N GLU A 24 -8.51 -13.41 -2.94
CA GLU A 24 -9.51 -14.35 -2.47
C GLU A 24 -8.79 -15.47 -1.71
N SER A 25 -9.12 -15.65 -0.43
CA SER A 25 -8.61 -16.73 0.38
C SER A 25 -9.29 -18.06 0.04
N LEU A 26 -8.74 -19.17 0.55
CA LEU A 26 -9.24 -20.52 0.24
C LEU A 26 -10.68 -20.77 0.69
N ASP A 27 -11.15 -20.04 1.69
CA ASP A 27 -12.53 -20.05 2.19
C ASP A 27 -13.45 -19.11 1.39
N GLY A 28 -12.96 -18.50 0.30
CA GLY A 28 -13.73 -17.62 -0.58
C GLY A 28 -13.90 -16.20 -0.05
N VAL A 29 -13.26 -15.84 1.07
CA VAL A 29 -13.32 -14.48 1.61
C VAL A 29 -12.44 -13.56 0.78
N ARG A 30 -12.98 -12.40 0.40
CA ARG A 30 -12.23 -11.37 -0.32
C ARG A 30 -11.76 -10.28 0.61
N SER A 31 -10.52 -9.85 0.41
CA SER A 31 -9.94 -8.72 1.13
C SER A 31 -9.02 -7.93 0.21
N ARG A 32 -8.88 -6.63 0.51
CA ARG A 32 -8.04 -5.71 -0.25
C ARG A 32 -6.85 -5.27 0.57
N HIS A 33 -5.69 -5.18 -0.06
CA HIS A 33 -4.41 -4.93 0.60
C HIS A 33 -3.61 -3.91 -0.20
N VAL A 34 -2.79 -3.11 0.49
CA VAL A 34 -1.89 -2.17 -0.16
C VAL A 34 -0.44 -2.65 -0.05
N TRP A 35 0.32 -2.52 -1.13
CA TRP A 35 1.76 -2.76 -1.13
C TRP A 35 2.51 -1.65 -1.86
N GLY A 36 3.79 -1.47 -1.53
CA GLY A 36 4.61 -0.42 -2.11
C GLY A 36 5.98 -0.25 -1.45
N HIS A 37 6.61 0.91 -1.69
CA HIS A 37 7.90 1.28 -1.08
C HIS A 37 7.66 2.17 0.15
N ASP A 38 8.03 1.67 1.34
CA ASP A 38 8.13 2.47 2.56
C ASP A 38 9.30 3.46 2.42
N VAL A 39 8.96 4.75 2.39
CA VAL A 39 9.92 5.84 2.17
C VAL A 39 10.82 6.03 3.38
N THR A 40 10.30 5.85 4.58
CA THR A 40 11.01 6.10 5.84
C THR A 40 12.06 5.03 6.10
N ASN A 41 11.70 3.75 5.95
CA ASN A 41 12.58 2.63 6.27
C ASN A 41 13.27 2.04 5.02
N ASN A 42 13.02 2.62 3.85
CA ASN A 42 13.56 2.19 2.57
C ASN A 42 13.38 0.68 2.26
N LEU A 43 12.20 0.14 2.55
CA LEU A 43 11.89 -1.28 2.39
C LEU A 43 10.56 -1.52 1.65
N GLY A 44 10.36 -2.73 1.14
CA GLY A 44 9.08 -3.14 0.57
C GLY A 44 8.09 -3.49 1.67
N ARG A 45 6.83 -3.05 1.54
CA ARG A 45 5.75 -3.42 2.47
C ARG A 45 4.53 -3.95 1.74
N SER A 46 3.84 -4.85 2.44
CA SER A 46 2.49 -5.33 2.18
C SER A 46 1.68 -5.15 3.46
N SER A 47 0.45 -4.67 3.36
CA SER A 47 -0.41 -4.41 4.52
C SER A 47 -1.26 -5.62 4.89
N SER A 48 -1.84 -5.58 6.09
CA SER A 48 -3.08 -6.32 6.38
C SER A 48 -4.25 -5.74 5.57
N GLN A 49 -5.42 -6.36 5.67
CA GLN A 49 -6.65 -5.91 5.01
C GLN A 49 -6.89 -4.40 5.23
N ILE A 50 -7.33 -3.71 4.19
CA ILE A 50 -7.80 -2.33 4.23
C ILE A 50 -9.21 -2.33 4.82
N GLU A 51 -9.40 -1.57 5.89
CA GLU A 51 -10.69 -1.34 6.56
C GLU A 51 -11.35 -0.06 6.05
N ALA A 52 -10.55 0.98 5.80
CA ALA A 52 -11.03 2.27 5.32
C ALA A 52 -10.01 2.92 4.39
N PHE A 53 -10.51 3.64 3.39
CA PHE A 53 -9.70 4.43 2.47
C PHE A 53 -10.28 5.83 2.35
N ASP A 54 -9.45 6.84 2.58
CA ASP A 54 -9.78 8.24 2.37
C ASP A 54 -9.04 8.76 1.14
N ARG A 55 -9.80 9.10 0.10
CA ARG A 55 -9.27 9.61 -1.16
C ARG A 55 -8.85 11.07 -1.11
N GLU A 56 -9.37 11.86 -0.16
CA GLU A 56 -8.98 13.27 -0.03
C GLU A 56 -7.61 13.43 0.59
N THR A 57 -7.31 12.60 1.60
CA THR A 57 -6.02 12.55 2.30
C THR A 57 -5.07 11.50 1.73
N MET A 58 -5.55 10.66 0.81
CA MET A 58 -4.82 9.52 0.26
C MET A 58 -4.28 8.59 1.37
N THR A 59 -5.15 8.20 2.29
CA THR A 59 -4.79 7.31 3.41
C THR A 59 -5.57 6.00 3.38
N ALA A 60 -4.90 4.90 3.73
CA ALA A 60 -5.52 3.61 3.95
C ALA A 60 -5.32 3.16 5.40
N THR A 61 -6.42 2.96 6.13
CA THR A 61 -6.40 2.36 7.46
C THR A 61 -6.63 0.87 7.33
N THR A 62 -5.82 0.09 8.02
CA THR A 62 -5.77 -1.36 7.87
C THR A 62 -6.20 -2.07 9.16
N HIS A 63 -6.59 -3.34 9.07
CA HIS A 63 -7.04 -4.17 10.20
C HIS A 63 -6.02 -4.22 11.35
N SER A 64 -4.72 -4.15 11.06
CA SER A 64 -3.66 -4.06 12.08
C SER A 64 -3.60 -2.71 12.83
N GLY A 65 -4.44 -1.74 12.47
CA GLY A 65 -4.44 -0.38 13.01
C GLY A 65 -3.40 0.56 12.39
N LYS A 66 -2.65 0.10 11.37
CA LYS A 66 -1.68 0.92 10.63
C LYS A 66 -2.37 1.81 9.62
N ILE A 67 -1.86 3.04 9.51
CA ILE A 67 -2.28 4.07 8.58
C ILE A 67 -1.18 4.22 7.53
N TYR A 68 -1.53 3.91 6.29
CA TYR A 68 -0.64 4.07 5.14
C TYR A 68 -0.99 5.37 4.42
N HIS A 69 -0.06 6.31 4.41
CA HIS A 69 -0.11 7.54 3.62
C HIS A 69 0.40 7.21 2.22
N LEU A 70 -0.49 7.25 1.22
CA LEU A 70 -0.22 6.82 -0.15
C LEU A 70 0.32 7.98 -0.97
N VAL A 71 1.65 8.05 -1.00
CA VAL A 71 2.38 9.22 -1.50
C VAL A 71 2.56 9.12 -3.01
N GLY A 72 2.12 10.17 -3.70
CA GLY A 72 2.19 10.28 -5.16
C GLY A 72 1.27 9.30 -5.89
N LEU A 73 1.50 9.15 -7.20
CA LEU A 73 0.70 8.27 -8.04
C LEU A 73 0.94 6.78 -7.76
N PRO A 74 -0.06 5.92 -8.02
CA PRO A 74 0.13 4.49 -7.99
C PRO A 74 1.21 4.06 -8.99
N GLY A 75 1.93 2.98 -8.68
CA GLY A 75 3.03 2.55 -9.53
C GLY A 75 3.66 1.25 -9.09
N ASN A 76 4.58 0.71 -9.88
CA ASN A 76 5.28 -0.53 -9.54
C ASN A 76 6.59 -0.24 -8.80
N SER A 77 6.64 -0.59 -7.52
CA SER A 77 7.89 -0.64 -6.74
C SER A 77 8.54 -2.02 -6.85
N LYS A 78 9.85 -2.09 -7.18
CA LYS A 78 10.59 -3.38 -7.15
C LYS A 78 10.62 -3.99 -5.74
N LEU A 79 10.90 -3.16 -4.73
CA LEU A 79 10.91 -3.59 -3.33
C LEU A 79 9.51 -3.99 -2.87
N GLY A 80 8.51 -3.19 -3.21
CA GLY A 80 7.11 -3.47 -2.88
C GLY A 80 6.62 -4.77 -3.52
N ARG A 81 6.95 -4.99 -4.80
CA ARG A 81 6.58 -6.22 -5.52
C ARG A 81 7.21 -7.46 -4.89
N ALA A 82 8.47 -7.36 -4.45
CA ALA A 82 9.15 -8.45 -3.75
C ALA A 82 8.48 -8.75 -2.39
N ALA A 83 8.12 -7.72 -1.62
CA ALA A 83 7.40 -7.86 -0.37
C ALA A 83 5.99 -8.47 -0.57
N TRP A 84 5.27 -8.03 -1.62
CA TRP A 84 3.97 -8.57 -1.99
C TRP A 84 4.06 -10.06 -2.36
N GLY A 85 4.97 -10.43 -3.25
CA GLY A 85 5.15 -11.84 -3.64
C GLY A 85 5.54 -12.73 -2.45
N LYS A 86 6.38 -12.24 -1.53
CA LYS A 86 6.67 -12.95 -0.28
C LYS A 86 5.43 -13.10 0.59
N TRP A 87 4.66 -12.02 0.78
CA TRP A 87 3.44 -12.05 1.58
C TRP A 87 2.40 -13.02 1.01
N CYS A 88 2.16 -13.01 -0.30
CA CYS A 88 1.24 -13.95 -0.95
C CYS A 88 1.68 -15.40 -0.73
N LYS A 89 2.98 -15.70 -0.88
CA LYS A 89 3.53 -17.04 -0.61
C LYS A 89 3.35 -17.46 0.84
N ASP A 90 3.66 -16.57 1.79
CA ASP A 90 3.58 -16.88 3.22
C ASP A 90 2.12 -17.08 3.69
N ASN A 91 1.14 -16.46 3.02
CA ASN A 91 -0.29 -16.55 3.34
C ASN A 91 -1.07 -17.54 2.43
N GLY A 92 -0.39 -18.24 1.51
CA GLY A 92 -1.03 -19.22 0.63
C GLY A 92 -2.07 -18.62 -0.33
N ILE A 93 -1.86 -17.39 -0.79
CA ILE A 93 -2.80 -16.70 -1.69
C ILE A 93 -2.77 -17.34 -3.08
N ALA A 94 -3.92 -17.84 -3.53
CA ALA A 94 -4.05 -18.56 -4.79
C ALA A 94 -4.39 -17.64 -5.99
N SER A 95 -5.07 -16.52 -5.74
CA SER A 95 -5.48 -15.56 -6.77
C SER A 95 -5.37 -14.13 -6.24
N GLU A 96 -4.90 -13.24 -7.11
CA GLU A 96 -4.81 -11.80 -6.85
C GLU A 96 -5.27 -11.01 -8.08
N ALA A 97 -5.97 -9.91 -7.85
CA ALA A 97 -6.40 -8.98 -8.88
C ALA A 97 -5.95 -7.56 -8.51
N ASP A 98 -5.38 -6.84 -9.47
CA ASP A 98 -5.02 -5.45 -9.27
C ASP A 98 -6.27 -4.57 -9.41
N VAL A 99 -6.68 -3.97 -8.29
CA VAL A 99 -7.88 -3.12 -8.20
C VAL A 99 -7.51 -1.66 -7.90
N THR A 100 -6.27 -1.26 -8.20
CA THR A 100 -5.76 0.09 -7.92
C THR A 100 -6.65 1.19 -8.50
N ASN A 101 -7.24 0.95 -9.67
CA ASN A 101 -8.11 1.93 -10.34
C ASN A 101 -9.45 2.17 -9.64
N ASP A 102 -9.91 1.25 -8.78
CA ASP A 102 -11.10 1.45 -7.94
C ASP A 102 -10.86 2.56 -6.90
N TYR A 103 -9.60 2.76 -6.52
CA TYR A 103 -9.19 3.73 -5.50
C TYR A 103 -8.67 5.03 -6.12
N LEU A 104 -7.86 4.91 -7.16
CA LEU A 104 -7.34 6.06 -7.89
C LEU A 104 -7.09 5.71 -9.36
N ASN A 105 -8.06 6.05 -10.20
CA ASN A 105 -7.90 6.02 -11.65
C ASN A 105 -7.16 7.27 -12.12
N VAL A 106 -5.91 7.09 -12.57
CA VAL A 106 -5.02 8.20 -12.99
C VAL A 106 -5.49 8.90 -14.27
N ASP A 107 -6.21 8.20 -15.13
CA ASP A 107 -6.71 8.76 -16.39
C ASP A 107 -7.90 9.72 -16.16
N GLN A 108 -8.50 9.67 -14.97
CA GLN A 108 -9.62 10.50 -14.55
C GLN A 108 -9.20 11.65 -13.60
N ILE A 109 -7.90 11.81 -13.34
CA ILE A 109 -7.41 12.86 -12.45
C ILE A 109 -7.34 14.19 -13.21
N SER A 110 -8.01 15.22 -12.70
CA SER A 110 -7.84 16.59 -13.19
C SER A 110 -6.47 17.17 -12.82
N THR A 111 -6.00 18.20 -13.52
CA THR A 111 -4.72 18.89 -13.21
C THR A 111 -4.63 19.32 -11.74
N VAL A 112 -5.72 19.85 -11.17
CA VAL A 112 -5.78 20.27 -9.76
C VAL A 112 -5.68 19.06 -8.81
N GLY A 113 -6.34 17.95 -9.14
CA GLY A 113 -6.24 16.71 -8.37
C GLY A 113 -4.82 16.13 -8.39
N PHE A 114 -4.13 16.24 -9.54
CA PHE A 114 -2.75 15.81 -9.69
C PHE A 114 -1.81 16.62 -8.80
N GLU A 115 -1.92 17.96 -8.82
CA GLU A 115 -1.11 18.84 -7.96
C GLU A 115 -1.32 18.56 -6.46
N LYS A 116 -2.57 18.28 -6.04
CA LYS A 116 -2.86 17.90 -4.66
C LYS A 116 -2.18 16.58 -4.27
N ILE A 117 -2.20 15.57 -5.15
CA ILE A 117 -1.55 14.28 -4.89
C ILE A 117 -0.02 14.41 -4.82
N ILE A 118 0.58 15.20 -5.69
CA ILE A 118 2.05 15.40 -5.72
C ILE A 118 2.53 16.33 -4.60
N SER A 119 1.74 17.31 -4.17
CA SER A 119 2.09 18.20 -3.05
C SER A 119 2.02 17.52 -1.67
N SER A 120 1.28 16.42 -1.52
CA SER A 120 1.29 15.58 -0.31
C SER A 120 2.65 14.94 0.01
N VAL A 121 3.61 14.99 -0.94
CA VAL A 121 4.97 14.46 -0.81
C VAL A 121 5.88 15.37 0.03
N ALA A 122 5.48 16.63 0.28
CA ALA A 122 6.36 17.67 0.81
C ALA A 122 6.08 18.11 2.27
N GLN A 123 5.26 17.36 3.03
CA GLN A 123 5.01 17.63 4.46
C GLN A 123 5.60 16.54 5.35
#